data_AF-A0A7Y5Q637-F1
#
_entry.id   AF-A0A7Y5Q637-F1
#
_cell.length_a   1.000
_cell.length_b   1.000
_cell.length_c   1.000
_cell.angle_alpha   90.00
_cell.angle_beta   90.00
_cell.angle_gamma   90.00
#
_symmetry.space_group_name_H-M   'P 1'
#
loop_
_entity.id
_entity.type
_entity.pdbx_description
1 polymer ?
#
loop_
_entity_poly.entity_id
_entity_poly.type
_entity_poly.pdbx_seq_one_letter_code
_entity_poly.pdbx_strand_id
1 'polypeptide(L)'
;MIPRAAQNRPEPQPWEAIWSYLAVELQTSLSVLRADGIHLADEAPLPRPYFQPPEGLLAAFHRGESLTIAAAAGFVGFARSWIHHYPEASTATSPAGLRWLRQNLGRGGARLQVFEQYALVADDLPARRDPRVRRLVSGDEPLLIAELGWSPAEATEWVARGIYAAFVGGRLACRVCTYRLHDHLAEVGVATREEFRGQGLATAAVQVASLDLLRDHHAVLYSCDPENVASVAVARRLGAHDLGDMVYALDEHQTVAP
;
A
#
# COMPACT_ATOMS: atom_id res chain seq x y z
N MET A 1 3.29 -22.23 35.03
CA MET A 1 1.96 -22.23 34.39
C MET A 1 1.44 -20.80 34.48
N ILE A 2 1.69 -19.98 33.45
CA ILE A 2 1.24 -18.59 33.43
C ILE A 2 -0.23 -18.62 32.96
N PRO A 3 -1.19 -18.01 33.68
CA PRO A 3 -2.57 -18.01 33.23
C PRO A 3 -2.67 -17.21 31.93
N ARG A 4 -3.02 -17.88 30.83
CA ARG A 4 -3.54 -17.23 29.62
C ARG A 4 -4.90 -16.64 29.98
N ALA A 5 -4.90 -15.43 30.55
CA ALA A 5 -6.04 -14.55 30.39
C ALA A 5 -6.09 -14.21 28.90
N ALA A 6 -6.84 -14.99 28.13
CA ALA A 6 -7.27 -14.59 26.80
C ALA A 6 -8.04 -13.29 26.99
N GLN A 7 -7.37 -12.17 26.72
CA GLN A 7 -7.99 -10.86 26.75
C GLN A 7 -9.05 -10.87 25.64
N ASN A 8 -10.32 -10.76 26.05
CA ASN A 8 -11.44 -10.37 25.17
C ASN A 8 -11.20 -8.95 24.66
N ARG A 9 -10.15 -8.74 23.86
CA ARG A 9 -10.01 -7.52 23.09
C ARG A 9 -10.91 -7.65 21.87
N PRO A 10 -11.74 -6.65 21.57
CA PRO A 10 -12.47 -6.63 20.31
C PRO A 10 -11.46 -6.77 19.16
N GLU A 11 -11.88 -7.46 18.11
CA GLU A 11 -11.07 -7.63 16.91
C GLU A 11 -10.72 -6.24 16.34
N PRO A 12 -9.45 -5.96 16.02
CA PRO A 12 -9.06 -4.62 15.64
C PRO A 12 -9.78 -4.20 14.35
N GLN A 13 -10.30 -2.99 14.33
CA GLN A 13 -11.01 -2.47 13.16
C GLN A 13 -10.02 -2.28 11.99
N PRO A 14 -10.47 -2.34 10.72
CA PRO A 14 -9.59 -2.17 9.56
C PRO A 14 -8.72 -0.91 9.61
N TRP A 15 -9.28 0.20 10.09
CA TRP A 15 -8.55 1.46 10.23
C TRP A 15 -7.43 1.38 11.29
N GLU A 16 -7.55 0.53 12.31
CA GLU A 16 -6.51 0.34 13.34
C GLU A 16 -5.27 -0.28 12.71
N ALA A 17 -5.47 -1.29 11.85
CA ALA A 17 -4.38 -1.93 11.12
C ALA A 17 -3.71 -0.97 10.13
N ILE A 18 -4.49 -0.19 9.39
CA ILE A 18 -3.98 0.84 8.48
C ILE A 18 -3.16 1.87 9.28
N TRP A 19 -3.67 2.35 10.41
CA TRP A 19 -2.96 3.32 11.24
C TRP A 19 -1.66 2.76 11.82
N SER A 20 -1.67 1.54 12.35
CA SER A 20 -0.47 0.88 12.85
C SER A 20 0.59 0.70 11.76
N TYR A 21 0.19 0.34 10.54
CA TYR A 21 1.09 0.25 9.40
C TYR A 21 1.75 1.59 9.07
N LEU A 22 0.94 2.64 8.94
CA LEU A 22 1.43 3.99 8.63
C LEU A 22 2.40 4.51 9.71
N ALA A 23 2.14 4.19 10.99
CA ALA A 23 3.04 4.55 12.08
C ALA A 23 4.40 3.82 12.01
N VAL A 24 4.42 2.55 11.58
CA VAL A 24 5.66 1.78 11.39
C VAL A 24 6.48 2.30 10.22
N GLU A 25 5.84 2.62 9.08
CA GLU A 25 6.49 3.24 7.92
C GLU A 25 7.11 4.60 8.30
N LEU A 26 6.39 5.40 9.09
CA LEU A 26 6.90 6.66 9.61
C LEU A 26 8.15 6.45 10.47
N GLN A 27 8.09 5.52 11.43
CA GLN A 27 9.21 5.26 12.34
C GLN A 27 10.45 4.74 11.59
N THR A 28 10.25 3.92 10.56
CA THR A 28 11.32 3.41 9.71
C THR A 28 11.97 4.54 8.92
N SER A 29 11.15 5.39 8.28
CA SER A 29 11.62 6.55 7.54
C SER A 29 12.41 7.53 8.42
N LEU A 30 11.93 7.79 9.64
CA LEU A 30 12.64 8.63 10.63
C LEU A 30 13.98 8.03 11.06
N SER A 31 14.08 6.70 11.13
CA SER A 31 15.32 6.02 11.51
C SER A 31 16.38 6.12 10.41
N VAL A 32 15.98 6.04 9.14
CA VAL A 32 16.87 6.25 7.99
C VAL A 32 17.40 7.69 7.98
N LEU A 33 16.51 8.68 8.10
CA LEU A 33 16.91 10.10 8.15
C LEU A 33 17.91 10.38 9.28
N ARG A 34 17.70 9.78 10.46
CA ARG A 34 18.65 9.89 11.58
C ARG A 34 20.01 9.27 11.27
N ALA A 35 20.04 8.12 10.59
CA ALA A 35 21.30 7.49 10.18
C ALA A 35 22.11 8.37 9.23
N ASP A 36 21.43 9.17 8.41
CA ASP A 36 22.03 10.15 7.50
C ASP A 36 22.36 11.50 8.17
N GLY A 37 22.26 11.58 9.51
CA GLY A 37 22.57 12.79 10.29
C GLY A 37 21.51 13.88 10.20
N ILE A 38 20.32 13.58 9.67
CA ILE A 38 19.19 14.50 9.61
C ILE A 38 18.42 14.38 10.94
N HIS A 39 18.70 15.28 11.87
CA HIS A 39 18.02 15.37 13.16
C HIS A 39 16.85 16.34 13.10
N LEU A 40 15.65 15.89 13.47
CA LEU A 40 14.46 16.74 13.56
C LEU A 40 14.49 17.53 14.89
N ALA A 41 14.30 18.85 14.82
CA ALA A 41 14.25 19.71 16.01
C ALA A 41 12.93 19.54 16.78
N ASP A 42 13.01 19.54 18.11
CA ASP A 42 11.93 19.35 19.09
C ASP A 42 11.22 17.98 19.01
N GLU A 43 11.89 16.96 19.53
CA GLU A 43 11.30 15.63 19.71
C GLU A 43 10.24 15.66 20.83
N ALA A 44 8.97 15.88 20.45
CA ALA A 44 7.90 15.26 21.22
C ALA A 44 8.10 13.73 21.09
N PRO A 45 8.07 12.95 22.19
CA PRO A 45 8.23 11.51 22.11
C PRO A 45 7.24 10.95 21.09
N LEU A 46 7.75 10.16 20.13
CA LEU A 46 6.91 9.54 19.10
C LEU A 46 5.74 8.83 19.79
N PRO A 47 4.48 9.14 19.42
CA PRO A 47 3.33 8.60 20.10
C PRO A 47 3.35 7.07 19.97
N ARG A 48 3.09 6.37 21.08
CA ARG A 48 3.04 4.91 21.14
C ARG A 48 2.06 4.35 20.09
N PRO A 49 2.28 3.14 19.56
CA PRO A 49 1.54 2.56 18.41
C PRO A 49 0.03 2.31 18.62
N TYR A 50 -0.53 2.76 19.74
CA TYR A 50 -1.92 2.57 20.10
C TYR A 50 -2.51 3.91 20.56
N PHE A 51 -2.94 4.74 19.60
CA PHE A 51 -3.96 5.75 19.87
C PHE A 51 -5.09 5.57 18.86
N GLN A 52 -6.33 5.76 19.34
CA GLN A 52 -7.49 5.86 18.49
C GLN A 52 -7.32 7.06 17.54
N PRO A 53 -7.75 6.99 16.27
CA PRO A 53 -7.66 8.07 15.32
C PRO A 53 -8.36 9.26 15.93
N PRO A 54 -7.92 10.49 15.60
CA PRO A 54 -8.73 11.65 15.87
C PRO A 54 -10.17 11.36 15.38
N GLU A 55 -11.19 11.60 16.20
CA GLU A 55 -12.59 11.27 15.84
C GLU A 55 -12.98 11.84 14.46
N GLY A 56 -12.40 12.99 14.07
CA GLY A 56 -12.56 13.59 12.76
C GLY A 56 -12.00 12.76 11.58
N LEU A 57 -10.92 12.01 11.79
CA LEU A 57 -10.29 11.15 10.77
C LEU A 57 -11.13 9.88 10.53
N LEU A 58 -11.61 9.27 11.62
CA LEU A 58 -12.57 8.16 11.59
C LEU A 58 -13.86 8.55 10.88
N ALA A 59 -14.39 9.73 11.23
CA ALA A 59 -15.60 10.22 10.61
C ALA A 59 -15.39 10.58 9.12
N ALA A 60 -14.21 11.10 8.73
CA ALA A 60 -13.87 11.36 7.33
C ALA A 60 -13.74 10.05 6.52
N PHE A 61 -13.08 9.03 7.08
CA PHE A 61 -13.00 7.69 6.49
C PHE A 61 -14.39 7.11 6.22
N HIS A 62 -15.27 7.11 7.23
CA HIS A 62 -16.65 6.62 7.08
C HIS A 62 -17.50 7.43 6.09
N ARG A 63 -17.14 8.69 5.81
CA ARG A 63 -17.82 9.52 4.80
C ARG A 63 -17.25 9.35 3.39
N GLY A 64 -16.22 8.52 3.21
CA GLY A 64 -15.53 8.36 1.92
C GLY A 64 -14.83 9.65 1.46
N GLU A 65 -14.52 10.54 2.39
CA GLU A 65 -13.69 11.72 2.11
C GLU A 65 -12.27 11.23 1.83
N SER A 66 -11.63 11.71 0.76
CA SER A 66 -10.21 11.40 0.49
C SER A 66 -9.41 11.80 1.71
N LEU A 67 -8.91 10.79 2.43
CA LEU A 67 -7.96 11.02 3.49
C LEU A 67 -6.67 11.28 2.75
N THR A 68 -6.25 12.53 2.62
CA THR A 68 -4.85 12.76 2.27
C THR A 68 -4.02 12.29 3.48
N ILE A 69 -3.66 10.99 3.55
CA ILE A 69 -2.76 10.39 4.53
C ILE A 69 -1.31 10.80 4.23
N ALA A 70 -1.12 12.00 3.71
CA ALA A 70 0.13 12.70 3.89
C ALA A 70 0.32 13.15 5.34
N ALA A 71 -0.72 13.08 6.19
CA ALA A 71 -0.60 13.46 7.59
C ALA A 71 -0.05 12.36 8.51
N ALA A 72 -0.02 11.07 8.14
CA ALA A 72 0.22 10.00 9.12
C ALA A 72 1.43 9.07 8.89
N ALA A 73 1.77 8.71 7.65
CA ALA A 73 2.95 7.86 7.41
C ALA A 73 4.26 8.62 7.15
N GLY A 74 4.19 9.93 6.94
CA GLY A 74 5.38 10.76 6.70
C GLY A 74 5.63 11.89 7.71
N PHE A 75 4.66 12.27 8.57
CA PHE A 75 4.66 13.66 9.06
C PHE A 75 4.16 13.96 10.48
N VAL A 76 3.99 12.99 11.39
CA VAL A 76 3.40 13.30 12.72
C VAL A 76 4.40 13.91 13.73
N GLY A 77 5.71 13.86 13.49
CA GLY A 77 6.69 14.63 14.28
C GLY A 77 7.15 15.94 13.62
N PHE A 78 6.92 16.07 12.31
CA PHE A 78 7.63 17.02 11.44
C PHE A 78 6.90 18.36 11.30
N ALA A 79 5.58 18.41 11.52
CA ALA A 79 4.78 19.58 11.19
C ALA A 79 4.90 20.76 12.18
N ARG A 80 5.08 20.54 13.49
CA ARG A 80 4.81 21.63 14.47
C ARG A 80 5.95 22.65 14.63
N SER A 81 7.21 22.22 14.59
CA SER A 81 8.40 23.10 14.67
C SER A 81 8.77 23.70 13.29
N TRP A 82 8.51 22.94 12.23
CA TRP A 82 8.91 23.28 10.85
C TRP A 82 7.94 24.24 10.14
N ILE A 83 6.63 24.17 10.41
CA ILE A 83 5.62 25.15 9.92
C ILE A 83 5.94 26.57 10.41
N HIS A 84 6.61 26.71 11.56
CA HIS A 84 7.00 28.02 12.08
C HIS A 84 8.21 28.63 11.36
N HIS A 85 9.09 27.81 10.77
CA HIS A 85 10.35 28.27 10.15
C HIS A 85 10.30 28.27 8.62
N TYR A 86 9.49 27.40 8.01
CA TYR A 86 9.36 27.27 6.55
C TYR A 86 7.89 27.10 6.16
N PRO A 87 7.09 28.18 6.13
CA PRO A 87 5.66 28.11 5.85
C PRO A 87 5.33 27.49 4.49
N GLU A 88 6.24 27.56 3.51
CA GLU A 88 6.10 26.97 2.17
C GLU A 88 6.14 25.43 2.16
N ALA A 89 6.61 24.83 3.24
CA ALA A 89 6.84 23.40 3.36
C ALA A 89 5.72 22.66 4.11
N SER A 90 4.74 23.40 4.65
CA SER A 90 3.40 22.94 5.08
C SER A 90 2.54 22.32 3.96
N THR A 91 3.16 22.16 2.80
CA THR A 91 2.56 22.14 1.48
C THR A 91 3.12 20.94 0.70
N ALA A 92 3.74 19.96 1.39
CA ALA A 92 4.32 18.71 0.86
C ALA A 92 3.37 17.87 -0.01
N THR A 93 2.06 18.06 0.15
CA THR A 93 0.97 17.50 -0.68
C THR A 93 0.54 18.39 -1.83
N SER A 94 0.88 19.68 -1.75
CA SER A 94 0.66 20.61 -2.83
C SER A 94 1.73 20.41 -3.92
N PRO A 95 1.44 20.83 -5.15
CA PRO A 95 2.45 20.90 -6.21
C PRO A 95 3.73 21.62 -5.77
N ALA A 96 3.68 22.56 -4.82
CA ALA A 96 4.85 23.29 -4.33
C ALA A 96 5.75 22.45 -3.41
N GLY A 97 5.19 21.68 -2.49
CA GLY A 97 5.99 20.84 -1.60
C GLY A 97 6.54 19.59 -2.29
N LEU A 98 5.81 19.00 -3.25
CA LEU A 98 6.36 17.96 -4.13
C LEU A 98 7.53 18.50 -4.98
N ARG A 99 7.42 19.73 -5.50
CA ARG A 99 8.53 20.40 -6.20
C ARG A 99 9.74 20.60 -5.28
N TRP A 100 9.51 21.02 -4.04
CA TRP A 100 10.57 21.20 -3.05
C TRP A 100 11.26 19.88 -2.69
N LEU A 101 10.50 18.81 -2.45
CA LEU A 101 11.05 17.47 -2.17
C LEU A 101 11.93 17.00 -3.34
N ARG A 102 11.43 17.12 -4.58
CA ARG A 102 12.21 16.80 -5.78
C ARG A 102 13.49 17.64 -5.89
N GLN A 103 13.43 18.92 -5.55
CA GLN A 103 14.58 19.83 -5.62
C GLN A 103 15.65 19.59 -4.53
N ASN A 104 15.26 19.05 -3.36
CA ASN A 104 16.17 18.90 -2.23
C ASN A 104 16.67 17.47 -2.06
N LEU A 105 15.80 16.45 -2.23
CA LEU A 105 16.22 15.05 -2.18
C LEU A 105 16.94 14.62 -3.48
N GLY A 106 16.56 15.21 -4.63
CA GLY A 106 17.27 14.99 -5.90
C GLY A 106 18.71 15.52 -5.92
N ARG A 107 19.12 16.35 -4.95
CA ARG A 107 20.52 16.83 -4.83
C ARG A 107 21.48 15.78 -4.27
N GLY A 108 20.95 14.73 -3.64
CA GLY A 108 21.73 13.60 -3.11
C GLY A 108 21.75 12.37 -4.03
N GLY A 109 21.26 12.49 -5.26
CA GLY A 109 21.07 11.35 -6.19
C GLY A 109 19.80 10.54 -5.94
N ALA A 110 19.09 10.70 -4.82
CA ALA A 110 17.86 9.96 -4.57
C ALA A 110 16.76 10.28 -5.60
N ARG A 111 16.20 9.24 -6.23
CA ARG A 111 15.02 9.34 -7.10
C ARG A 111 13.76 9.25 -6.26
N LEU A 112 12.88 10.25 -6.35
CA LEU A 112 11.58 10.19 -5.70
C LEU A 112 10.56 9.49 -6.59
N GLN A 113 9.84 8.53 -6.01
CA GLN A 113 8.67 7.91 -6.65
C GLN A 113 7.44 8.14 -5.79
N VAL A 114 6.36 8.60 -6.43
CA VAL A 114 5.07 8.87 -5.78
C VAL A 114 4.10 7.78 -6.19
N PHE A 115 3.35 7.25 -5.23
CA PHE A 115 2.25 6.33 -5.45
C PHE A 115 1.00 6.86 -4.76
N GLU A 116 -0.15 6.75 -5.41
CA GLU A 116 -1.44 6.85 -4.73
C GLU A 116 -1.68 5.54 -3.99
N GLN A 117 -2.10 5.65 -2.73
CA GLN A 117 -2.39 4.50 -1.88
C GLN A 117 -3.89 4.43 -1.60
N TYR A 118 -4.44 3.22 -1.72
CA TYR A 118 -5.86 2.95 -1.51
C TYR A 118 -6.05 1.82 -0.49
N ALA A 119 -7.05 1.92 0.38
CA ALA A 119 -7.47 0.83 1.26
C ALA A 119 -8.69 0.11 0.69
N LEU A 120 -8.60 -1.22 0.64
CA LEU A 120 -9.69 -2.13 0.35
C LEU A 120 -10.11 -2.80 1.65
N VAL A 121 -11.41 -2.72 1.96
CA VAL A 121 -12.03 -3.32 3.14
C VAL A 121 -13.19 -4.21 2.73
N ALA A 122 -13.49 -5.23 3.53
CA ALA A 122 -14.36 -6.33 3.11
C ALA A 122 -15.79 -5.88 2.76
N ASP A 123 -16.33 -4.94 3.52
CA ASP A 123 -17.73 -4.49 3.38
C ASP A 123 -18.00 -3.73 2.07
N ASP A 124 -16.97 -3.11 1.49
CA ASP A 124 -17.09 -2.31 0.27
C ASP A 124 -16.78 -3.13 -1.00
N LEU A 125 -16.14 -4.29 -0.85
CA LEU A 125 -15.80 -5.15 -1.97
C LEU A 125 -17.02 -5.90 -2.50
N PRO A 126 -17.24 -5.95 -3.82
CA PRO A 126 -18.35 -6.72 -4.37
C PRO A 126 -18.19 -8.21 -4.01
N ALA A 127 -19.28 -8.88 -3.60
CA ALA A 127 -19.20 -10.29 -3.18
C ALA A 127 -19.04 -11.27 -4.36
N ARG A 128 -19.50 -10.90 -5.56
CA ARG A 128 -19.46 -11.78 -6.73
C ARG A 128 -18.03 -11.95 -7.22
N ARG A 129 -17.52 -13.18 -7.16
CA ARG A 129 -16.21 -13.55 -7.70
C ARG A 129 -16.28 -13.84 -9.20
N ASP A 130 -15.24 -13.43 -9.93
CA ASP A 130 -15.06 -13.82 -11.33
C ASP A 130 -14.42 -15.22 -11.41
N PRO A 131 -15.06 -16.19 -12.09
CA PRO A 131 -14.56 -17.56 -12.16
C PRO A 131 -13.26 -17.70 -12.95
N ARG A 132 -12.85 -16.66 -13.70
CA ARG A 132 -11.56 -16.65 -14.41
C ARG A 132 -10.38 -16.43 -13.48
N VAL A 133 -10.62 -15.98 -12.25
CA VAL A 133 -9.59 -15.64 -11.28
C VAL A 133 -9.44 -16.75 -10.24
N ARG A 134 -8.19 -17.15 -9.96
CA ARG A 134 -7.87 -18.05 -8.86
C ARG A 134 -6.53 -17.70 -8.23
N ARG A 135 -6.35 -18.10 -6.98
CA ARG A 135 -5.03 -18.18 -6.35
C ARG A 135 -4.19 -19.23 -7.08
N LEU A 136 -2.91 -18.95 -7.28
CA LEU A 136 -1.97 -19.96 -7.74
C LEU A 136 -1.51 -20.80 -6.54
N VAL A 137 -1.32 -22.09 -6.78
CA VAL A 137 -0.93 -23.08 -5.78
C VAL A 137 0.39 -23.71 -6.16
N SER A 138 1.00 -24.45 -5.23
CA SER A 138 2.19 -25.24 -5.56
C SER A 138 1.88 -26.21 -6.71
N GLY A 139 2.73 -26.22 -7.73
CA GLY A 139 2.51 -26.87 -9.01
C GLY A 139 2.16 -25.91 -10.16
N ASP A 140 1.77 -24.66 -9.87
CA ASP A 140 1.52 -23.64 -10.90
C ASP A 140 2.81 -22.88 -11.33
N GLU A 141 3.95 -23.13 -10.71
CA GLU A 141 5.23 -22.47 -11.03
C GLU A 141 5.59 -22.58 -12.53
N PRO A 142 5.39 -23.72 -13.22
CA PRO A 142 5.60 -23.83 -14.66
C PRO A 142 4.80 -22.83 -15.49
N LEU A 143 3.62 -22.41 -15.03
CA LEU A 143 2.80 -21.40 -15.73
C LEU A 143 3.47 -20.02 -15.67
N LEU A 144 4.02 -19.65 -14.51
CA LEU A 144 4.69 -18.36 -14.33
C LEU A 144 5.99 -18.31 -15.15
N ILE A 145 6.75 -19.41 -15.18
CA ILE A 145 7.95 -19.53 -16.00
C ILE A 145 7.59 -19.40 -17.49
N ALA A 146 6.59 -20.13 -17.96
CA ALA A 146 6.22 -20.14 -19.37
C ALA A 146 5.58 -18.82 -19.85
N GLU A 147 4.69 -18.23 -19.05
CA GLU A 147 3.89 -17.06 -19.48
C GLU A 147 4.55 -15.72 -19.12
N LEU A 148 5.41 -15.67 -18.09
CA LEU A 148 6.05 -14.44 -17.62
C LEU A 148 7.57 -14.45 -17.76
N GLY A 149 8.19 -15.59 -18.11
CA GLY A 149 9.63 -15.71 -18.24
C GLY A 149 10.38 -15.65 -16.91
N TRP A 150 9.69 -15.84 -15.79
CA TRP A 150 10.30 -15.86 -14.46
C TRP A 150 11.24 -17.04 -14.29
N SER A 151 12.28 -16.88 -13.48
CA SER A 151 13.10 -17.99 -13.05
C SER A 151 12.29 -18.96 -12.16
N PRO A 152 12.69 -20.24 -12.06
CA PRO A 152 12.04 -21.19 -11.15
C PRO A 152 12.02 -20.73 -9.69
N ALA A 153 13.07 -20.04 -9.24
CA ALA A 153 13.17 -19.50 -7.89
C ALA A 153 12.12 -18.39 -7.65
N GLU A 154 12.02 -17.42 -8.57
CA GLU A 154 11.01 -16.35 -8.50
C GLU A 154 9.59 -16.92 -8.55
N ALA A 155 9.32 -17.86 -9.44
CA ALA A 155 8.01 -18.50 -9.54
C ALA A 155 7.62 -19.21 -8.24
N THR A 156 8.55 -19.97 -7.65
CA THR A 156 8.34 -20.66 -6.36
C THR A 156 8.07 -19.66 -5.23
N GLU A 157 8.87 -18.59 -5.15
CA GLU A 157 8.69 -17.55 -4.13
C GLU A 157 7.31 -16.90 -4.23
N TRP A 158 6.92 -16.46 -5.43
CA TRP A 158 5.64 -15.77 -5.63
C TRP A 158 4.42 -16.67 -5.42
N VAL A 159 4.50 -17.95 -5.79
CA VAL A 159 3.46 -18.93 -5.46
C VAL A 159 3.34 -19.08 -3.95
N ALA A 160 4.45 -19.22 -3.22
CA ALA A 160 4.46 -19.32 -1.77
C ALA A 160 3.88 -18.07 -1.08
N ARG A 161 4.13 -16.87 -1.65
CA ARG A 161 3.59 -15.58 -1.16
C ARG A 161 2.11 -15.35 -1.49
N GLY A 162 1.47 -16.25 -2.24
CA GLY A 162 0.04 -16.17 -2.55
C GLY A 162 -0.30 -15.20 -3.67
N ILE A 163 0.28 -15.42 -4.84
CA ILE A 163 -0.09 -14.75 -6.09
C ILE A 163 -1.46 -15.23 -6.62
N TYR A 164 -2.21 -14.34 -7.25
CA TYR A 164 -3.47 -14.63 -7.93
C TYR A 164 -3.33 -14.39 -9.42
N ALA A 165 -4.08 -15.12 -10.24
CA ALA A 165 -4.09 -14.95 -11.68
C ALA A 165 -5.49 -15.05 -12.28
N ALA A 166 -5.74 -14.25 -13.31
CA ALA A 166 -6.89 -14.36 -14.19
C ALA A 166 -6.51 -15.04 -15.50
N PHE A 167 -7.35 -15.95 -15.98
CA PHE A 167 -7.11 -16.74 -17.18
C PHE A 167 -8.13 -16.45 -18.28
N VAL A 168 -7.66 -16.37 -19.53
CA VAL A 168 -8.51 -16.24 -20.72
C VAL A 168 -8.05 -17.27 -21.76
N GLY A 169 -8.93 -18.20 -22.12
CA GLY A 169 -8.59 -19.27 -23.07
C GLY A 169 -7.42 -20.15 -22.60
N GLY A 170 -7.30 -20.38 -21.28
CA GLY A 170 -6.21 -21.16 -20.68
C GLY A 170 -4.89 -20.40 -20.51
N ARG A 171 -4.78 -19.16 -21.02
CA ARG A 171 -3.57 -18.33 -20.90
C ARG A 171 -3.64 -17.41 -19.70
N LEU A 172 -2.51 -17.21 -19.02
CA LEU A 172 -2.39 -16.21 -17.96
C LEU A 172 -2.53 -14.81 -18.57
N ALA A 173 -3.59 -14.10 -18.19
CA ALA A 173 -3.96 -12.80 -18.76
C ALA A 173 -3.70 -11.64 -17.79
N CYS A 174 -3.88 -11.87 -16.49
CA CYS A 174 -3.65 -10.89 -15.43
C CYS A 174 -3.08 -11.58 -14.20
N ARG A 175 -2.22 -10.90 -13.43
CA ARG A 175 -1.73 -11.36 -12.13
C ARG A 175 -1.91 -10.30 -11.06
N VAL A 176 -2.08 -10.72 -9.82
CA VAL A 176 -2.02 -9.89 -8.62
C VAL A 176 -0.96 -10.46 -7.69
N CYS A 177 0.03 -9.64 -7.37
CA CYS A 177 1.15 -9.98 -6.51
C CYS A 177 0.96 -9.32 -5.14
N THR A 178 1.31 -10.04 -4.07
CA THR A 178 1.31 -9.52 -2.70
C THR A 178 2.72 -9.08 -2.31
N TYR A 179 3.01 -7.78 -2.44
CA TYR A 179 4.35 -7.22 -2.26
C TYR A 179 4.75 -7.13 -0.79
N ARG A 180 3.81 -6.76 0.08
CA ARG A 180 4.03 -6.69 1.53
C ARG A 180 2.96 -7.51 2.24
N LEU A 181 3.39 -8.28 3.22
CA LEU A 181 2.52 -9.09 4.05
C LEU A 181 2.94 -8.86 5.51
N HIS A 182 2.04 -8.28 6.27
CA HIS A 182 2.13 -8.08 7.71
C HIS A 182 0.98 -8.82 8.38
N ASP A 183 1.09 -9.07 9.69
CA ASP A 183 0.09 -9.82 10.45
C ASP A 183 -1.33 -9.26 10.27
N HIS A 184 -1.48 -7.95 10.06
CA HIS A 184 -2.78 -7.29 9.95
C HIS A 184 -3.05 -6.63 8.59
N LEU A 185 -2.09 -6.65 7.67
CA LEU A 185 -2.17 -5.88 6.44
C LEU A 185 -1.45 -6.58 5.28
N ALA A 186 -2.07 -6.58 4.11
CA ALA A 186 -1.42 -7.01 2.88
C ALA A 186 -1.40 -5.87 1.86
N GLU A 187 -0.33 -5.74 1.09
CA GLU A 187 -0.28 -4.82 -0.05
C GLU A 187 -0.21 -5.60 -1.34
N VAL A 188 -1.07 -5.22 -2.28
CA VAL A 188 -1.18 -5.88 -3.57
C VAL A 188 -0.98 -4.90 -4.72
N GLY A 189 -0.45 -5.42 -5.82
CA GLY A 189 -0.46 -4.73 -7.11
C GLY A 189 -0.77 -5.70 -8.24
N VAL A 190 -1.12 -5.14 -9.40
CA VAL A 190 -1.75 -5.89 -10.49
C VAL A 190 -1.08 -5.56 -11.82
N ALA A 191 -0.89 -6.59 -12.63
CA ALA A 191 -0.41 -6.43 -14.00
C ALA A 191 -1.29 -7.25 -14.95
N THR A 192 -1.83 -6.57 -15.97
CA THR A 192 -2.59 -7.20 -17.06
C THR A 192 -1.78 -7.12 -18.35
N ARG A 193 -1.62 -8.27 -19.02
CA ARG A 193 -1.01 -8.37 -20.34
C ARG A 193 -1.78 -7.51 -21.34
N GLU A 194 -1.03 -6.86 -22.23
CA GLU A 194 -1.57 -5.84 -23.13
C GLU A 194 -2.72 -6.35 -23.99
N GLU A 195 -2.59 -7.56 -24.54
CA GLU A 195 -3.60 -8.16 -25.40
C GLU A 195 -4.92 -8.54 -24.68
N PHE A 196 -4.94 -8.50 -23.34
CA PHE A 196 -6.12 -8.82 -22.52
C PHE A 196 -6.67 -7.62 -21.74
N ARG A 197 -6.14 -6.41 -21.98
CA ARG A 197 -6.64 -5.18 -21.33
C ARG A 197 -8.06 -4.83 -21.76
N GLY A 198 -8.74 -4.00 -20.98
CA GLY A 198 -10.11 -3.53 -21.26
C GLY A 198 -11.24 -4.53 -20.93
N GLN A 199 -10.92 -5.73 -20.45
CA GLN A 199 -11.90 -6.79 -20.15
C GLN A 199 -12.31 -6.88 -18.67
N GLY A 200 -11.91 -5.91 -17.84
CA GLY A 200 -12.19 -5.89 -16.40
C GLY A 200 -11.39 -6.89 -15.56
N LEU A 201 -10.38 -7.55 -16.14
CA LEU A 201 -9.60 -8.60 -15.46
C LEU A 201 -8.83 -8.10 -14.24
N ALA A 202 -8.24 -6.90 -14.30
CA ALA A 202 -7.51 -6.32 -13.17
C ALA A 202 -8.43 -6.09 -11.97
N THR A 203 -9.59 -5.47 -12.18
CA THR A 203 -10.59 -5.26 -11.13
C THR A 203 -11.04 -6.59 -10.52
N ALA A 204 -11.39 -7.57 -11.36
CA ALA A 204 -11.78 -8.90 -10.88
C ALA A 204 -10.66 -9.60 -10.10
N ALA A 205 -9.40 -9.48 -10.56
CA ALA A 205 -8.27 -10.14 -9.93
C ALA A 205 -7.95 -9.52 -8.56
N VAL A 206 -7.90 -8.19 -8.48
CA VAL A 206 -7.65 -7.47 -7.22
C VAL A 206 -8.78 -7.72 -6.22
N GLN A 207 -10.03 -7.72 -6.68
CA GLN A 207 -11.19 -8.05 -5.84
C GLN A 207 -11.04 -9.45 -5.20
N VAL A 208 -10.81 -10.49 -6.00
CA VAL A 208 -10.72 -11.86 -5.50
C VAL A 208 -9.53 -12.03 -4.55
N ALA A 209 -8.36 -11.48 -4.92
CA ALA A 209 -7.19 -11.48 -4.06
C ALA A 209 -7.48 -10.79 -2.72
N SER A 210 -8.11 -9.62 -2.75
CA SER A 210 -8.42 -8.83 -1.55
C SER A 210 -9.44 -9.54 -0.66
N LEU A 211 -10.50 -10.14 -1.23
CA LEU A 211 -11.48 -10.91 -0.45
C LEU A 211 -10.87 -12.12 0.25
N ASP A 212 -9.84 -12.75 -0.34
CA ASP A 212 -9.15 -13.86 0.30
C ASP A 212 -8.15 -13.37 1.35
N LEU A 213 -7.40 -12.31 1.08
CA LEU A 213 -6.47 -11.70 2.04
C LEU A 213 -7.18 -11.13 3.27
N LEU A 214 -8.35 -10.51 3.09
CA LEU A 214 -9.15 -9.93 4.17
C LEU A 214 -9.77 -10.98 5.12
N ARG A 215 -9.59 -12.28 4.85
CA ARG A 215 -9.94 -13.33 5.83
C ARG A 215 -8.87 -13.47 6.91
N ASP A 216 -7.62 -13.20 6.55
CA ASP A 216 -6.45 -13.38 7.41
C ASP A 216 -5.84 -12.04 7.83
N HIS A 217 -6.27 -10.93 7.21
CA HIS A 217 -5.79 -9.58 7.43
C HIS A 217 -6.95 -8.60 7.59
N HIS A 218 -6.72 -7.47 8.26
CA HIS A 218 -7.78 -6.50 8.53
C HIS A 218 -7.97 -5.50 7.38
N ALA A 219 -6.92 -5.27 6.58
CA ALA A 219 -6.96 -4.36 5.44
C ALA A 219 -6.04 -4.83 4.31
N VAL A 220 -6.41 -4.48 3.09
CA VAL A 220 -5.55 -4.65 1.91
C VAL A 220 -5.25 -3.28 1.31
N LEU A 221 -3.97 -2.97 1.12
CA LEU A 221 -3.51 -1.78 0.43
C LEU A 221 -3.34 -2.08 -1.06
N TYR A 222 -3.78 -1.14 -1.88
CA TYR A 222 -3.54 -1.11 -3.31
C TYR A 222 -2.80 0.18 -3.64
N SER A 223 -1.52 0.03 -4.00
CA SER A 223 -0.65 1.16 -4.36
C SER A 223 -0.49 1.21 -5.87
N CYS A 224 -0.61 2.39 -6.47
CA CYS A 224 -0.38 2.55 -7.90
C CYS A 224 0.23 3.91 -8.24
N ASP A 225 0.90 3.98 -9.39
CA ASP A 225 1.40 5.25 -9.91
C ASP A 225 0.20 6.17 -10.22
N PRO A 226 0.17 7.43 -9.73
CA PRO A 226 -0.91 8.37 -10.00
C PRO A 226 -1.15 8.62 -11.49
N GLU A 227 -0.11 8.51 -12.33
CA GLU A 227 -0.23 8.68 -13.78
C GLU A 227 -0.79 7.42 -14.46
N ASN A 228 -0.85 6.28 -13.75
CA ASN A 228 -1.47 5.05 -14.24
C ASN A 228 -2.99 5.08 -14.05
N VAL A 229 -3.65 5.83 -14.94
CA VAL A 229 -5.12 6.00 -14.98
C VAL A 229 -5.87 4.65 -14.95
N ALA A 230 -5.29 3.59 -15.52
CA ALA A 230 -5.93 2.28 -15.52
C ALA A 230 -5.98 1.66 -14.12
N SER A 231 -4.88 1.73 -13.37
CA SER A 231 -4.81 1.24 -11.97
C SER A 231 -5.65 2.09 -11.02
N VAL A 232 -5.62 3.42 -11.16
CA VAL A 232 -6.52 4.32 -10.42
C VAL A 232 -7.99 3.96 -10.66
N ALA A 233 -8.35 3.66 -11.92
CA ALA A 233 -9.70 3.23 -12.25
C ALA A 233 -10.04 1.81 -11.73
N VAL A 234 -9.06 0.97 -11.41
CA VAL A 234 -9.30 -0.29 -10.69
C VAL A 234 -9.69 0.01 -9.25
N ALA A 235 -8.91 0.81 -8.53
CA ALA A 235 -9.19 1.19 -7.15
C ALA A 235 -10.60 1.80 -7.00
N ARG A 236 -10.94 2.77 -7.85
CA ARG A 236 -12.26 3.42 -7.84
C ARG A 236 -13.42 2.45 -8.10
N ARG A 237 -13.26 1.50 -9.03
CA ARG A 237 -14.31 0.49 -9.32
C ARG A 237 -14.53 -0.49 -8.17
N LEU A 238 -13.53 -0.67 -7.32
CA LEU A 238 -13.61 -1.52 -6.14
C LEU A 238 -14.15 -0.79 -4.91
N GLY A 239 -14.49 0.50 -5.03
CA GLY A 239 -14.90 1.31 -3.88
C GLY A 239 -13.77 1.53 -2.88
N ALA A 240 -12.51 1.49 -3.34
CA ALA A 240 -11.36 1.65 -2.46
C ALA A 240 -11.34 3.05 -1.83
N HIS A 241 -10.97 3.11 -0.56
CA HIS A 241 -10.81 4.37 0.17
C HIS A 241 -9.47 4.99 -0.19
N ASP A 242 -9.49 6.20 -0.71
CA ASP A 242 -8.30 6.96 -1.05
C ASP A 242 -7.57 7.39 0.24
N LEU A 243 -6.31 6.95 0.35
CA LEU A 243 -5.39 7.29 1.42
C LEU A 243 -4.39 8.37 1.00
N GLY A 244 -4.45 8.88 -0.23
CA GLY A 244 -3.55 9.89 -0.76
C GLY A 244 -2.17 9.36 -1.14
N ASP A 245 -1.23 10.29 -1.30
CA ASP A 245 0.08 10.00 -1.88
C ASP A 245 1.09 9.50 -0.85
N MET A 246 1.84 8.47 -1.24
CA MET A 246 3.03 7.97 -0.58
C MET A 246 4.27 8.25 -1.44
N VAL A 247 5.30 8.82 -0.83
CA VAL A 247 6.55 9.18 -1.54
C VAL A 247 7.69 8.30 -1.04
N TYR A 248 8.28 7.52 -1.94
CA TYR A 248 9.50 6.77 -1.68
C TYR A 248 10.72 7.54 -2.22
N ALA A 249 11.77 7.60 -1.40
CA ALA A 249 13.10 7.92 -1.88
C ALA A 249 13.81 6.61 -2.22
N LEU A 250 14.14 6.45 -3.49
CA LEU A 250 14.88 5.31 -4.01
C LEU A 250 16.32 5.72 -4.27
N ASP A 251 17.26 4.87 -3.91
CA ASP A 251 18.65 5.00 -4.38
C ASP A 251 18.68 4.80 -5.90
N GLU A 252 19.59 5.48 -6.62
CA GLU A 252 19.69 5.46 -8.11
C GLU A 252 19.84 4.03 -8.66
N HIS A 253 20.29 3.10 -7.83
CA HIS A 253 20.50 1.70 -8.16
C HIS A 253 19.30 0.79 -7.87
N GLN A 254 18.25 1.28 -7.19
CA GLN A 254 17.05 0.49 -6.90
C GLN A 254 15.93 0.79 -7.91
N THR A 255 15.51 -0.24 -8.64
CA THR A 255 14.27 -0.23 -9.42
C THR A 255 13.21 -1.02 -8.65
N VAL A 256 12.07 -0.40 -8.37
CA VAL A 256 10.87 -1.13 -7.92
C VAL A 256 10.30 -1.81 -9.16
N ALA A 257 10.26 -3.14 -9.17
CA ALA A 257 9.75 -3.90 -10.30
C ALA A 257 8.27 -3.54 -10.58
N PRO A 258 7.86 -3.43 -11.86
CA PRO A 258 6.50 -3.05 -12.25
C PRO A 258 5.43 -4.11 -11.94
#